data_AF-A0A142WVW3-F1
#
_entry.id   AF-A0A142WVW3-F1
#
_cell.length_a   1.000
_cell.length_b   1.000
_cell.length_c   1.000
_cell.angle_alpha   90.00
_cell.angle_beta   90.00
_cell.angle_gamma   90.00
#
_symmetry.space_group_name_H-M   'P 1'
#
loop_
_entity.id
_entity.type
_entity.pdbx_description
1 polymer ?
#
loop_
_entity_poly.entity_id
_entity_poly.type
_entity_poly.pdbx_seq_one_letter_code
_entity_poly.pdbx_strand_id
1 'polypeptide(L)'
;MAEVAFHKVAVLPGVLEANAFYLVENGDYAETYVTDSTGEARAVGNTAMIQAIAPVADTLQIVADIAARDALTPASNIFVLVQDASDDPTVATGAALYVWDNVGADWIKVTEYESLDVVVAWSSITGKPSSSVADIDDAVTKKHAHANMSTLNGLSDSGGVLQYGGNPVDARKIDWDTLNW
;
A
#
# COMPACT_ATOMS: atom_id res chain seq x y z
N MET A 1 -31.07 60.31 16.91
CA MET A 1 -30.41 59.00 16.81
C MET A 1 -31.49 57.99 16.50
N ALA A 2 -31.30 57.11 15.52
CA ALA A 2 -32.21 55.99 15.33
C ALA A 2 -32.00 55.00 16.50
N GLU A 3 -33.07 54.66 17.19
CA GLU A 3 -33.03 53.64 18.24
C GLU A 3 -32.89 52.26 17.59
N VAL A 4 -32.10 51.37 18.20
CA VAL A 4 -31.93 49.99 17.75
C VAL A 4 -32.60 49.06 18.74
N ALA A 5 -33.58 48.29 18.28
CA ALA A 5 -34.29 47.32 19.12
C ALA A 5 -33.49 46.02 19.25
N PHE A 6 -33.53 45.38 20.42
CA PHE A 6 -32.87 44.09 20.67
C PHE A 6 -33.91 43.04 21.04
N HIS A 7 -33.90 41.91 20.31
CA HIS A 7 -34.88 40.84 20.45
C HIS A 7 -34.18 39.51 20.72
N LYS A 8 -34.64 38.77 21.74
CA LYS A 8 -34.30 37.36 21.95
C LYS A 8 -35.52 36.52 21.59
N VAL A 9 -35.39 35.66 20.58
CA VAL A 9 -36.50 34.86 20.04
C VAL A 9 -36.07 33.41 19.79
N ALA A 10 -37.02 32.47 19.85
CA ALA A 10 -36.75 31.07 19.54
C ALA A 10 -36.79 30.79 18.02
N VAL A 11 -37.54 31.60 17.27
CA VAL A 11 -37.66 31.53 15.81
C VAL A 11 -37.72 32.96 15.28
N LEU A 12 -37.10 33.21 14.12
CA LEU A 12 -37.12 34.52 13.48
C LEU A 12 -38.58 34.88 13.06
N PRO A 13 -39.13 36.03 13.48
CA PRO A 13 -40.50 36.42 13.12
C PRO A 13 -40.69 36.61 11.61
N GLY A 14 -41.89 36.30 11.10
CA GLY A 14 -42.22 36.47 9.67
C GLY A 14 -42.32 37.94 9.22
N VAL A 15 -42.45 38.87 10.16
CA VAL A 15 -42.36 40.32 9.92
C VAL A 15 -41.37 40.86 10.95
N LEU A 16 -40.32 41.51 10.46
CA LEU A 16 -39.24 42.02 11.31
C LEU A 16 -39.35 43.53 11.48
N GLU A 17 -38.92 43.99 12.64
CA GLU A 17 -38.83 45.41 12.95
C GLU A 17 -37.62 46.02 12.22
N ALA A 18 -37.77 47.23 11.70
CA ALA A 18 -36.67 47.95 11.08
C ALA A 18 -35.63 48.38 12.12
N ASN A 19 -34.34 48.36 11.76
CA ASN A 19 -33.22 48.75 12.63
C ASN A 19 -33.16 47.96 13.94
N ALA A 20 -33.28 46.63 13.87
CA ALA A 20 -33.32 45.75 15.03
C ALA A 20 -32.23 44.66 14.96
N PHE A 21 -31.84 44.17 16.13
CA PHE A 21 -30.89 43.09 16.33
C PHE A 21 -31.60 41.90 16.95
N TYR A 22 -31.55 40.74 16.29
CA TYR A 22 -32.19 39.51 16.75
C TYR A 22 -31.14 38.47 17.13
N LEU A 23 -31.26 37.92 18.34
CA LEU A 23 -30.64 36.67 18.74
C LEU A 23 -31.69 35.56 18.65
N VAL A 24 -31.48 34.63 17.73
CA VAL A 24 -32.42 33.54 17.43
C VAL A 24 -31.83 32.21 17.90
N GLU A 25 -32.53 31.46 18.74
CA GLU A 25 -32.06 30.13 19.16
C GLU A 25 -32.01 29.14 17.98
N ASN A 26 -30.91 28.41 17.84
CA ASN A 26 -30.70 27.36 16.83
C ASN A 26 -29.98 26.16 17.47
N GLY A 27 -30.73 25.37 18.25
CA GLY A 27 -30.19 24.21 18.98
C GLY A 27 -29.21 24.64 20.09
N ASP A 28 -27.95 24.22 19.97
CA ASP A 28 -26.90 24.48 20.96
C ASP A 28 -26.26 25.88 20.86
N TYR A 29 -26.61 26.66 19.83
CA TYR A 29 -26.08 28.00 19.58
C TYR A 29 -27.20 28.97 19.18
N ALA A 30 -26.87 30.27 19.13
CA ALA A 30 -27.79 31.30 18.67
C ALA A 30 -27.26 31.97 17.40
N GLU A 31 -28.16 32.25 16.46
CA GLU A 31 -27.87 33.01 15.26
C GLU A 31 -28.17 34.50 15.46
N THR A 32 -27.41 35.33 14.74
CA THR A 32 -27.55 36.79 14.81
C THR A 32 -28.06 37.33 13.48
N TYR A 33 -29.09 38.19 13.57
CA TYR A 33 -29.64 38.92 12.44
C TYR A 33 -29.72 40.41 12.75
N VAL A 34 -29.39 41.24 11.77
CA VAL A 34 -29.58 42.69 11.83
C VAL A 34 -30.53 43.10 10.72
N THR A 35 -31.55 43.90 11.03
CA THR A 35 -32.44 44.46 10.02
C THR A 35 -32.04 45.87 9.63
N ASP A 36 -32.21 46.20 8.36
CA ASP A 36 -32.05 47.57 7.88
C ASP A 36 -33.31 48.42 8.13
N SER A 37 -33.33 49.64 7.58
CA SER A 37 -34.41 50.60 7.76
C SER A 37 -35.74 50.17 7.13
N THR A 38 -35.78 49.10 6.34
CA THR A 38 -37.01 48.54 5.76
C THR A 38 -37.45 47.24 6.45
N GLY A 39 -36.69 46.76 7.45
CA GLY A 39 -36.96 45.50 8.14
C GLY A 39 -36.40 44.27 7.42
N GLU A 40 -35.52 44.44 6.43
CA GLU A 40 -34.90 43.31 5.73
C GLU A 40 -33.75 42.73 6.57
N ALA A 41 -33.82 41.43 6.89
CA ALA A 41 -32.79 40.77 7.69
C ALA A 41 -31.50 40.51 6.90
N ARG A 42 -30.36 40.86 7.52
CA ARG A 42 -29.02 40.48 7.10
C ARG A 42 -28.43 39.55 8.15
N ALA A 43 -28.02 38.37 7.71
CA ALA A 43 -27.32 37.42 8.56
C ALA A 43 -25.95 37.96 8.94
N VAL A 44 -25.57 37.81 10.21
CA VAL A 44 -24.24 38.17 10.70
C VAL A 44 -23.60 36.90 11.28
N GLY A 45 -22.74 36.26 10.49
CA GLY A 45 -22.01 35.07 10.94
C GLY A 45 -22.90 33.88 11.28
N ASN A 46 -24.03 33.69 10.57
CA ASN A 46 -24.88 32.52 10.77
C ASN A 46 -24.28 31.26 10.11
N THR A 47 -24.90 30.11 10.39
CA THR A 47 -24.46 28.81 9.87
C THR A 47 -24.39 28.81 8.34
N ALA A 48 -25.37 29.41 7.65
CA ALA A 48 -25.37 29.48 6.19
C ALA A 48 -24.15 30.23 5.63
N MET A 49 -23.76 31.35 6.26
CA MET A 49 -22.57 32.11 5.89
C MET A 49 -21.28 31.33 6.17
N ILE A 50 -21.19 30.63 7.30
CA ILE A 50 -20.02 29.82 7.65
C ILE A 50 -19.88 28.64 6.68
N GLN A 51 -20.97 27.95 6.34
CA GLN A 51 -20.96 26.84 5.38
C GLN A 51 -20.59 27.31 3.97
N ALA A 52 -20.94 28.54 3.58
CA ALA A 52 -20.51 29.12 2.31
C ALA A 52 -19.00 29.45 2.25
N ILE A 53 -18.35 29.66 3.42
CA ILE A 53 -16.94 30.06 3.52
C ILE A 53 -16.03 28.86 3.85
N ALA A 54 -16.55 27.83 4.52
CA ALA A 54 -15.80 26.63 4.82
C ALA A 54 -15.54 25.85 3.52
N PRO A 55 -14.28 25.71 3.06
CA PRO A 55 -13.99 24.80 1.96
C PRO A 55 -14.38 23.38 2.42
N VAL A 56 -15.22 22.73 1.62
CA VAL A 56 -15.56 21.32 1.79
C VAL A 56 -14.24 20.55 1.87
N ALA A 57 -14.02 19.84 2.97
CA ALA A 57 -12.84 19.04 3.16
C ALA A 57 -12.68 18.09 1.96
N ASP A 58 -11.55 18.21 1.25
CA ASP A 58 -11.09 17.23 0.27
C ASP A 58 -11.10 15.86 0.95
N THR A 59 -12.20 15.14 0.80
CA THR A 59 -12.40 13.84 1.43
C THR A 59 -12.23 12.81 0.35
N LEU A 60 -11.11 12.10 0.42
CA LEU A 60 -11.01 10.80 -0.20
C LEU A 60 -12.13 9.94 0.37
N GLN A 61 -13.08 9.55 -0.48
CA GLN A 61 -14.15 8.64 -0.10
C GLN A 61 -13.71 7.20 -0.41
N ILE A 62 -14.12 6.24 0.42
CA ILE A 62 -13.81 4.82 0.23
C ILE A 62 -15.14 4.07 0.10
N VAL A 63 -15.27 3.24 -0.94
CA VAL A 63 -16.48 2.45 -1.22
C VAL A 63 -16.12 0.99 -1.48
N ALA A 64 -17.09 0.10 -1.27
CA ALA A 64 -16.87 -1.35 -1.38
C ALA A 64 -16.57 -1.79 -2.82
N ASP A 65 -17.38 -1.35 -3.78
CA ASP A 65 -17.35 -1.83 -5.17
C ASP A 65 -17.70 -0.72 -6.20
N ILE A 66 -17.64 -1.08 -7.49
CA ILE A 66 -17.97 -0.19 -8.61
C ILE A 66 -19.43 0.27 -8.56
N ALA A 67 -20.37 -0.60 -8.19
CA ALA A 67 -21.77 -0.24 -8.06
C ALA A 67 -22.00 0.83 -6.98
N ALA A 68 -21.28 0.74 -5.85
CA ALA A 68 -21.32 1.73 -4.78
C ALA A 68 -20.71 3.08 -5.19
N ARG A 69 -19.67 3.09 -6.03
CA ARG A 69 -19.13 4.31 -6.65
C ARG A 69 -20.15 4.94 -7.59
N ASP A 70 -20.78 4.14 -8.44
CA ASP A 70 -21.72 4.62 -9.46
C ASP A 70 -23.03 5.14 -8.86
N ALA A 71 -23.34 4.77 -7.62
CA ALA A 71 -24.45 5.32 -6.84
C ALA A 71 -24.15 6.71 -6.24
N LEU A 72 -22.91 7.20 -6.30
CA LEU A 72 -22.53 8.52 -5.77
C LEU A 72 -23.00 9.64 -6.69
N THR A 73 -23.38 10.77 -6.09
CA THR A 73 -23.76 12.00 -6.80
C THR A 73 -22.92 13.19 -6.33
N PRO A 74 -21.62 13.26 -6.70
CA PRO A 74 -20.74 14.31 -6.20
C PRO A 74 -21.05 15.67 -6.84
N ALA A 75 -21.06 16.73 -6.03
CA ALA A 75 -21.28 18.11 -6.49
C ALA A 75 -19.99 18.84 -6.92
N SER A 76 -18.83 18.22 -6.65
CA SER A 76 -17.49 18.73 -6.94
C SER A 76 -16.58 17.56 -7.28
N ASN A 77 -15.39 17.85 -7.82
CA ASN A 77 -14.40 16.81 -8.06
C ASN A 77 -13.99 16.17 -6.73
N ILE A 78 -14.04 14.84 -6.67
CA ILE A 78 -13.67 14.06 -5.49
C ILE A 78 -12.82 12.87 -5.89
N PHE A 79 -11.94 12.43 -4.99
CA PHE A 79 -11.28 11.14 -5.11
C PHE A 79 -12.10 10.04 -4.43
N VAL A 80 -12.24 8.90 -5.10
CA VAL A 80 -12.91 7.70 -4.57
C VAL A 80 -12.01 6.50 -4.72
N LEU A 81 -11.66 5.85 -3.61
CA LEU A 81 -11.03 4.54 -3.59
C LEU A 81 -12.11 3.46 -3.57
N VAL A 82 -12.16 2.65 -4.62
CA VAL A 82 -13.01 1.47 -4.72
C VAL A 82 -12.21 0.25 -4.25
N GLN A 83 -12.69 -0.47 -3.24
CA GLN A 83 -11.96 -1.61 -2.65
C GLN A 83 -11.96 -2.84 -3.55
N ASP A 84 -13.09 -3.14 -4.20
CA ASP A 84 -13.25 -4.16 -5.23
C ASP A 84 -13.67 -3.51 -6.55
N ALA A 85 -12.69 -3.23 -7.39
CA ALA A 85 -12.87 -2.63 -8.69
C ALA A 85 -13.00 -3.67 -9.81
N SER A 86 -13.21 -4.96 -9.51
CA SER A 86 -13.20 -6.04 -10.50
C SER A 86 -14.29 -5.97 -11.57
N ASP A 87 -15.33 -5.17 -11.36
CA ASP A 87 -16.35 -4.86 -12.38
C ASP A 87 -15.85 -3.85 -13.44
N ASP A 88 -14.71 -3.17 -13.22
CA ASP A 88 -14.01 -2.41 -14.26
C ASP A 88 -13.24 -3.39 -15.15
N PRO A 89 -13.53 -3.46 -16.47
CA PRO A 89 -12.90 -4.44 -17.37
C PRO A 89 -11.38 -4.36 -17.48
N THR A 90 -10.80 -3.26 -17.00
CA THR A 90 -9.35 -3.04 -17.00
C THR A 90 -8.70 -3.37 -15.66
N VAL A 91 -9.48 -3.72 -14.63
CA VAL A 91 -9.03 -4.19 -13.32
C VAL A 91 -9.45 -5.64 -13.14
N ALA A 92 -8.52 -6.57 -13.34
CA ALA A 92 -8.74 -8.00 -13.18
C ALA A 92 -9.06 -8.40 -11.73
N THR A 93 -8.37 -7.79 -10.75
CA THR A 93 -8.60 -8.03 -9.31
C THR A 93 -8.17 -6.84 -8.46
N GLY A 94 -8.81 -6.61 -7.32
CA GLY A 94 -8.32 -5.66 -6.31
C GLY A 94 -8.99 -4.28 -6.40
N ALA A 95 -8.26 -3.25 -5.97
CA ALA A 95 -8.80 -1.91 -5.75
C ALA A 95 -8.47 -0.95 -6.89
N ALA A 96 -9.19 0.14 -7.04
CA ALA A 96 -8.80 1.24 -7.94
C ALA A 96 -9.21 2.61 -7.39
N LEU A 97 -8.39 3.61 -7.70
CA LEU A 97 -8.64 5.01 -7.37
C LEU A 97 -9.22 5.73 -8.58
N TYR A 98 -10.35 6.38 -8.38
CA TYR A 98 -11.03 7.20 -9.37
C TYR A 98 -11.11 8.65 -8.91
N VAL A 99 -11.21 9.56 -9.86
CA VAL A 99 -11.60 10.95 -9.62
C VAL A 99 -12.89 11.24 -10.38
N TRP A 100 -13.84 11.91 -9.74
CA TRP A 100 -15.01 12.46 -10.42
C TRP A 100 -14.64 13.76 -11.12
N ASP A 101 -14.88 13.85 -12.42
CA ASP A 101 -14.87 15.13 -13.14
C ASP A 101 -16.28 15.71 -13.16
N ASN A 102 -16.51 16.74 -12.36
CA ASN A 102 -17.81 17.42 -12.27
C ASN A 102 -18.16 18.20 -13.56
N VAL A 103 -17.19 18.56 -14.40
CA VAL A 103 -17.45 19.26 -15.66
C VAL A 103 -17.84 18.27 -16.75
N GLY A 104 -17.07 17.19 -16.90
CA GLY A 104 -17.33 16.10 -17.84
C GLY A 104 -18.47 15.17 -17.41
N ALA A 105 -18.86 15.20 -16.13
CA ALA A 105 -19.79 14.27 -15.50
C ALA A 105 -19.37 12.80 -15.71
N ASP A 106 -18.08 12.51 -15.49
CA ASP A 106 -17.50 11.21 -15.74
C ASP A 106 -16.47 10.81 -14.67
N TRP A 107 -16.28 9.50 -14.50
CA TRP A 107 -15.27 8.92 -13.63
C TRP A 107 -13.97 8.70 -14.41
N ILE A 108 -12.89 9.30 -13.93
CA ILE A 108 -11.55 9.10 -14.49
C ILE A 108 -10.78 8.16 -13.56
N LYS A 109 -10.35 7.00 -14.09
CA LYS A 109 -9.46 6.10 -13.34
C LYS A 109 -8.07 6.69 -13.26
N VAL A 110 -7.54 6.82 -12.04
CA VAL A 110 -6.24 7.43 -11.75
C VAL A 110 -5.17 6.37 -11.61
N THR A 111 -5.46 5.32 -10.84
CA THR A 111 -4.59 4.17 -10.68
C THR A 111 -5.45 2.96 -10.32
N GLU A 112 -4.97 1.79 -10.68
CA GLU A 112 -5.46 0.52 -10.16
C GLU A 112 -4.40 -0.07 -9.22
N TYR A 113 -4.87 -0.91 -8.31
CA TYR A 113 -4.08 -1.73 -7.42
C TYR A 113 -4.49 -3.18 -7.63
N GLU A 114 -3.93 -3.77 -8.67
CA GLU A 114 -3.87 -5.21 -8.77
C GLU A 114 -2.68 -5.71 -7.95
N SER A 115 -2.78 -6.91 -7.37
CA SER A 115 -1.60 -7.53 -6.79
C SER A 115 -0.51 -7.59 -7.88
N LEU A 116 0.65 -6.99 -7.61
CA LEU A 116 1.81 -7.07 -8.49
C LEU A 116 2.30 -8.52 -8.53
N ASP A 117 1.80 -9.32 -9.48
CA ASP A 117 2.36 -10.63 -9.78
C ASP A 117 3.66 -10.44 -10.57
N VAL A 118 4.76 -10.35 -9.83
CA VAL A 118 6.07 -10.07 -10.40
C VAL A 118 6.72 -11.37 -10.87
N VAL A 119 6.41 -11.77 -12.10
CA VAL A 119 7.14 -12.82 -12.81
C VAL A 119 8.40 -12.22 -13.44
N VAL A 120 9.54 -12.31 -12.76
CA VAL A 120 10.83 -11.83 -13.29
C VAL A 120 11.50 -12.92 -14.11
N ALA A 121 11.64 -12.71 -15.41
CA ALA A 121 12.50 -13.54 -16.24
C ALA A 121 13.96 -13.44 -15.76
N TRP A 122 14.65 -14.58 -15.61
CA TRP A 122 16.06 -14.60 -15.18
C TRP A 122 16.93 -13.67 -16.03
N SER A 123 16.69 -13.57 -17.33
CA SER A 123 17.39 -12.66 -18.25
C SER A 123 17.35 -11.19 -17.80
N SER A 124 16.25 -10.76 -17.16
CA SER A 124 15.97 -9.38 -16.76
C SER A 124 16.66 -8.98 -15.45
N ILE A 125 17.34 -9.91 -14.77
CA ILE A 125 18.05 -9.63 -13.51
C ILE A 125 19.45 -9.11 -13.82
N THR A 126 19.70 -7.84 -13.47
CA THR A 126 21.04 -7.24 -13.51
C THR A 126 21.93 -7.82 -12.42
N GLY A 127 23.19 -8.13 -12.73
CA GLY A 127 24.14 -8.69 -11.76
C GLY A 127 23.94 -10.17 -11.44
N LYS A 128 23.08 -10.87 -12.18
CA LYS A 128 22.90 -12.32 -12.04
C LYS A 128 24.16 -13.12 -12.43
N PRO A 129 24.38 -14.31 -11.85
CA PRO A 129 25.37 -15.24 -12.35
C PRO A 129 25.21 -15.53 -13.84
N SER A 130 26.32 -15.55 -14.59
CA SER A 130 26.35 -15.88 -16.01
C SER A 130 26.76 -17.33 -16.29
N SER A 131 26.87 -18.16 -15.25
CA SER A 131 27.20 -19.58 -15.38
C SER A 131 26.18 -20.29 -16.26
N SER A 132 26.67 -21.07 -17.23
CA SER A 132 25.82 -21.97 -17.99
C SER A 132 25.37 -23.14 -17.12
N VAL A 133 24.33 -23.87 -17.54
CA VAL A 133 23.92 -25.13 -16.90
C VAL A 133 25.10 -26.11 -16.86
N ALA A 134 25.90 -26.17 -17.93
CA ALA A 134 27.09 -27.03 -17.99
C ALA A 134 28.16 -26.63 -16.95
N ASP A 135 28.38 -25.34 -16.72
CA ASP A 135 29.34 -24.88 -15.69
C ASP A 135 28.87 -25.28 -14.28
N ILE A 136 27.55 -25.25 -14.05
CA ILE A 136 26.95 -25.67 -12.78
C ILE A 136 27.10 -27.19 -12.60
N ASP A 137 26.79 -27.97 -13.62
CA ASP A 137 26.88 -29.44 -13.59
C ASP A 137 28.33 -29.93 -13.46
N ASP A 138 29.26 -29.27 -14.14
CA ASP A 138 30.69 -29.53 -14.02
C ASP A 138 31.22 -29.20 -12.62
N ALA A 139 30.79 -28.08 -12.02
CA ALA A 139 31.13 -27.76 -10.65
C ALA A 139 30.60 -28.81 -9.65
N VAL A 140 29.38 -29.32 -9.85
CA VAL A 140 28.81 -30.41 -9.05
C VAL A 140 29.63 -31.69 -9.22
N THR A 141 29.99 -32.04 -10.45
CA THR A 141 30.79 -33.24 -10.75
C THR A 141 32.19 -33.16 -10.12
N LYS A 142 32.85 -32.00 -10.24
CA LYS A 142 34.19 -31.77 -9.67
C LYS A 142 34.20 -31.80 -8.14
N LYS A 143 33.11 -31.39 -7.47
CA LYS A 143 32.99 -31.50 -6.00
C LYS A 143 33.07 -32.95 -5.50
N HIS A 144 32.79 -33.93 -6.35
CA HIS A 144 32.83 -35.36 -6.02
C HIS A 144 33.94 -36.12 -6.75
N ALA A 145 34.92 -35.43 -7.33
CA ALA A 145 36.04 -36.04 -8.04
C ALA A 145 37.33 -35.94 -7.23
N HIS A 146 38.00 -37.08 -7.04
CA HIS A 146 39.35 -37.14 -6.48
C HIS A 146 40.27 -37.82 -7.50
N ALA A 147 41.35 -37.14 -7.91
CA ALA A 147 42.30 -37.69 -8.89
C ALA A 147 42.95 -39.01 -8.41
N ASN A 148 43.07 -39.19 -7.10
CA ASN A 148 43.64 -40.36 -6.44
C ASN A 148 42.58 -41.30 -5.84
N MET A 149 41.35 -41.31 -6.37
CA MET A 149 40.25 -42.12 -5.85
C MET A 149 40.62 -43.62 -5.73
N SER A 150 41.36 -44.17 -6.70
CA SER A 150 41.84 -45.56 -6.62
C SER A 150 42.74 -45.81 -5.42
N THR A 151 43.59 -44.85 -5.07
CA THR A 151 44.45 -44.90 -3.88
C THR A 151 43.61 -44.75 -2.61
N LEU A 152 42.68 -43.80 -2.57
CA LEU A 152 41.80 -43.58 -1.41
C LEU A 152 40.93 -44.81 -1.13
N ASN A 153 40.38 -45.46 -2.17
CA ASN A 153 39.64 -46.70 -2.05
C ASN A 153 40.51 -47.88 -1.57
N GLY A 154 41.82 -47.81 -1.79
CA GLY A 154 42.77 -48.79 -1.30
C GLY A 154 43.15 -48.58 0.18
N LEU A 155 42.89 -47.40 0.75
CA LEU A 155 43.19 -47.11 2.15
C LEU A 155 42.08 -47.66 3.07
N SER A 156 42.49 -48.36 4.12
CA SER A 156 41.59 -48.87 5.17
C SER A 156 42.23 -48.78 6.54
N ASP A 157 41.44 -48.90 7.60
CA ASP A 157 41.93 -49.08 8.97
C ASP A 157 41.56 -50.48 9.47
N SER A 158 42.49 -51.12 10.17
CA SER A 158 42.20 -52.35 10.91
C SER A 158 42.89 -52.30 12.26
N GLY A 159 42.10 -52.17 13.32
CA GLY A 159 42.62 -52.13 14.69
C GLY A 159 43.46 -50.89 15.00
N GLY A 160 43.17 -49.75 14.36
CA GLY A 160 43.93 -48.50 14.53
C GLY A 160 45.22 -48.43 13.73
N VAL A 161 45.44 -49.36 12.79
CA VAL A 161 46.59 -49.38 11.87
C VAL A 161 46.11 -49.08 10.46
N LEU A 162 46.70 -48.04 9.85
CA LEU A 162 46.47 -47.69 8.45
C LEU A 162 46.97 -48.80 7.53
N GLN A 163 46.14 -49.19 6.57
CA GLN A 163 46.43 -50.22 5.56
C GLN A 163 46.26 -49.67 4.14
N TYR A 164 46.97 -50.26 3.19
CA TYR A 164 46.79 -50.05 1.76
C TYR A 164 46.64 -51.40 1.05
N GLY A 165 45.52 -51.62 0.36
CA GLY A 165 45.22 -52.89 -0.30
C GLY A 165 45.20 -54.08 0.67
N GLY A 166 44.72 -53.87 1.90
CA GLY A 166 44.67 -54.88 2.96
C GLY A 166 46.00 -55.17 3.67
N ASN A 167 47.09 -54.48 3.32
CA ASN A 167 48.39 -54.63 3.97
C ASN A 167 48.67 -53.43 4.88
N PRO A 168 49.18 -53.63 6.11
CA PRO A 168 49.62 -52.52 6.96
C PRO A 168 50.60 -51.61 6.23
N VAL A 169 50.32 -50.31 6.25
CA VAL A 169 51.27 -49.25 5.89
C VAL A 169 52.18 -49.07 7.11
N ASP A 170 53.01 -50.09 7.36
CA ASP A 170 53.87 -50.10 8.52
C ASP A 170 55.15 -49.29 8.25
N ALA A 171 55.42 -48.31 9.10
CA ALA A 171 56.68 -47.56 9.15
C ALA A 171 57.89 -48.44 9.53
N ARG A 172 57.68 -49.72 9.86
CA ARG A 172 58.69 -50.68 10.32
C ARG A 172 59.16 -51.68 9.26
N LYS A 173 58.86 -51.49 7.97
CA LYS A 173 59.55 -52.21 6.87
C LYS A 173 61.05 -51.83 6.67
N ILE A 174 61.73 -51.46 7.75
CA ILE A 174 63.17 -51.75 7.96
C ILE A 174 63.25 -52.89 8.99
N ASP A 175 62.46 -53.95 8.81
CA ASP A 175 62.68 -55.19 9.53
C ASP A 175 63.65 -56.01 8.68
N TRP A 176 64.86 -56.10 9.21
CA TRP A 176 66.02 -56.83 8.73
C TRP A 176 65.76 -58.35 8.73
N ASP A 177 64.86 -58.82 7.86
CA ASP A 177 64.58 -60.24 7.77
C ASP A 177 65.70 -60.98 7.00
N THR A 178 66.69 -61.40 7.79
CA THR A 178 67.47 -62.64 7.67
C THR A 178 68.44 -62.80 6.50
N LEU A 179 69.61 -62.17 6.61
CA LEU A 179 70.84 -62.76 6.06
C LEU A 179 71.48 -63.58 7.20
N ASN A 180 71.44 -64.91 7.08
CA ASN A 180 72.15 -65.82 7.99
C ASN A 180 73.63 -65.40 8.04
N TRP A 181 74.11 -65.13 9.26
CA TRP A 181 75.52 -64.92 9.58
C TRP A 181 76.31 -66.22 9.50
#